data_AF-A0A9P7DYZ1-F1
#
_entry.id   AF-A0A9P7DYZ1-F1
#
_cell.length_a   1.000
_cell.length_b   1.000
_cell.length_c   1.000
_cell.angle_alpha   90.00
_cell.angle_beta   90.00
_cell.angle_gamma   90.00
#
_symmetry.space_group_name_H-M   'P 1'
#
loop_
_entity.id
_entity.type
_entity.pdbx_description
1 polymer ?
#
loop_
_entity_poly.entity_id
_entity_poly.type
_entity_poly.pdbx_seq_one_letter_code
_entity_poly.pdbx_strand_id
1 'polypeptide(L)'
;MQILVMNAAARNACITGDLPTTTQLFTHQIDADPNNFDFYANRSFVMARQLAWNDALQDATKSVSIEPSSIGYISKGLALCGNQQVHDAMAELDLAFTFTNADPKTTHFLFLIKAIALFNVNPREQTVLPVQELAAQMLVRTRRGLHKHLHKLSN
;
A
#
# COMPACT_ATOMS: atom_id res chain seq x y z
N MET A 1 -27.79 -11.90 7.41
CA MET A 1 -26.87 -11.32 6.41
C MET A 1 -26.20 -10.12 7.06
N GLN A 2 -25.05 -10.32 7.70
CA GLN A 2 -24.33 -9.26 8.41
C GLN A 2 -23.28 -8.73 7.45
N ILE A 3 -23.46 -7.48 6.98
CA ILE A 3 -22.52 -6.80 6.10
C ILE A 3 -21.29 -6.48 6.95
N LEU A 4 -20.27 -7.34 6.92
CA LEU A 4 -19.03 -7.14 7.69
C LEU A 4 -18.10 -6.18 6.95
N VAL A 5 -18.50 -4.91 6.91
CA VAL A 5 -17.52 -3.82 6.91
C VAL A 5 -16.70 -3.96 8.20
N MET A 6 -15.39 -3.72 8.13
CA MET A 6 -14.45 -3.69 9.26
C MET A 6 -15.14 -3.43 10.61
N ASN A 7 -15.15 -4.43 11.50
CA ASN A 7 -15.92 -4.36 12.73
C ASN A 7 -15.40 -3.22 13.62
N ALA A 8 -16.30 -2.63 14.43
CA ALA A 8 -15.96 -1.47 15.25
C ALA A 8 -14.79 -1.74 16.22
N ALA A 9 -14.61 -3.01 16.63
CA ALA A 9 -13.50 -3.43 17.47
C ALA A 9 -12.15 -3.29 16.75
N ALA A 10 -12.02 -3.77 15.50
CA ALA A 10 -10.79 -3.63 14.71
C ALA A 10 -10.50 -2.14 14.43
N ARG A 11 -11.54 -1.34 14.17
CA ARG A 11 -11.40 0.11 14.01
C ARG A 11 -10.89 0.79 15.27
N ASN A 12 -11.45 0.46 16.42
CA ASN A 12 -11.04 1.02 17.71
C ASN A 12 -9.65 0.55 18.12
N ALA A 13 -9.31 -0.72 17.91
CA ALA A 13 -7.98 -1.26 18.23
C ALA A 13 -6.88 -0.63 17.36
N CYS A 14 -7.16 -0.37 16.08
CA CYS A 14 -6.28 0.42 15.21
C CYS A 14 -6.02 1.83 15.78
N ILE A 15 -7.04 2.46 16.38
CA ILE A 15 -6.97 3.80 16.99
C ILE A 15 -6.21 3.77 18.32
N THR A 16 -6.43 2.76 19.17
CA THR A 16 -5.75 2.64 20.47
C THR A 16 -4.30 2.19 20.34
N GLY A 17 -3.92 1.65 19.17
CA GLY A 17 -2.53 1.26 18.89
C GLY A 17 -2.13 -0.08 19.48
N ASP A 18 -3.08 -0.86 20.02
CA ASP A 18 -2.84 -2.25 20.43
C ASP A 18 -2.73 -3.14 19.19
N LEU A 19 -1.51 -3.21 18.65
CA LEU A 19 -1.22 -3.92 17.42
C LEU A 19 -1.48 -5.43 17.56
N PRO A 20 -1.05 -6.13 18.63
CA PRO A 20 -1.33 -7.57 18.77
C PRO A 20 -2.82 -7.91 18.74
N THR A 21 -3.64 -7.19 19.49
CA THR A 21 -5.10 -7.40 19.49
C THR A 21 -5.69 -7.10 18.12
N THR A 22 -5.21 -6.04 17.45
CA THR A 22 -5.66 -5.70 16.09
C THR A 22 -5.33 -6.81 15.09
N THR A 23 -4.13 -7.40 15.14
CA THR A 23 -3.75 -8.53 14.28
C THR A 23 -4.68 -9.73 14.50
N GLN A 24 -4.99 -10.08 15.75
CA GLN A 24 -5.92 -11.17 16.07
C GLN A 24 -7.34 -10.91 15.52
N LEU A 25 -7.84 -9.67 15.65
CA LEU A 25 -9.14 -9.30 15.11
C LEU A 25 -9.21 -9.48 13.60
N PHE A 26 -8.17 -9.08 12.85
CA PHE A 26 -8.13 -9.32 11.41
C PHE A 26 -8.00 -10.80 11.06
N THR A 27 -7.30 -11.61 11.86
CA THR A 27 -7.29 -13.07 11.68
C THR A 27 -8.70 -13.64 11.80
N HIS A 28 -9.47 -13.26 12.82
CA HIS A 28 -10.86 -13.69 12.94
C HIS A 28 -11.75 -13.23 11.77
N GLN A 29 -11.51 -12.03 11.23
CA GLN A 29 -12.22 -11.55 10.05
C GLN A 29 -11.88 -12.35 8.79
N ILE A 30 -10.61 -12.72 8.62
CA ILE A 30 -10.15 -13.58 7.51
C ILE A 30 -10.73 -14.98 7.63
N ASP A 31 -10.79 -15.55 8.83
CA ASP A 31 -11.41 -16.87 9.05
C ASP A 31 -12.91 -16.85 8.69
N ALA A 32 -13.59 -15.73 8.93
CA ALA A 32 -15.01 -15.55 8.62
C ALA A 32 -15.27 -15.29 7.12
N ASP A 33 -14.39 -14.53 6.45
CA ASP A 33 -14.46 -14.25 5.02
C ASP A 33 -13.04 -14.24 4.39
N PRO A 34 -12.55 -15.42 3.95
CA PRO A 34 -11.18 -15.56 3.46
C PRO A 34 -10.96 -14.98 2.08
N ASN A 35 -12.01 -14.51 1.41
CA ASN A 35 -11.96 -13.90 0.08
C ASN A 35 -12.09 -12.38 0.12
N ASN A 36 -12.12 -11.78 1.31
CA ASN A 36 -12.13 -10.33 1.45
C ASN A 36 -10.71 -9.78 1.44
N PHE A 37 -10.31 -9.16 0.32
CA PHE A 37 -8.96 -8.64 0.15
C PHE A 37 -8.59 -7.53 1.16
N ASP A 38 -9.57 -6.76 1.65
CA ASP A 38 -9.35 -5.66 2.60
C ASP A 38 -8.82 -6.18 3.94
N PHE A 39 -9.28 -7.34 4.41
CA PHE A 39 -8.81 -7.88 5.70
C PHE A 39 -7.33 -8.24 5.67
N TYR A 40 -6.86 -8.85 4.58
CA TYR A 40 -5.44 -9.11 4.39
C TYR A 40 -4.63 -7.82 4.23
N ALA A 41 -5.11 -6.84 3.46
CA ALA A 41 -4.41 -5.57 3.29
C ALA A 41 -4.25 -4.81 4.62
N ASN A 42 -5.30 -4.81 5.46
CA ASN A 42 -5.29 -4.16 6.75
C ASN A 42 -4.44 -4.92 7.78
N ARG A 43 -4.50 -6.27 7.81
CA ARG A 43 -3.63 -7.07 8.68
C ARG A 43 -2.16 -6.90 8.31
N SER A 44 -1.85 -6.86 7.01
CA SER A 44 -0.51 -6.52 6.50
C SER A 44 -0.02 -5.18 7.03
N PHE A 45 -0.85 -4.12 6.96
CA PHE A 45 -0.48 -2.80 7.47
C PHE A 45 -0.16 -2.82 8.97
N VAL A 46 -0.94 -3.58 9.77
CA VAL A 46 -0.69 -3.73 11.21
C VAL A 46 0.60 -4.52 11.48
N MET A 47 0.84 -5.60 10.75
CA MET A 47 2.08 -6.39 10.83
C MET A 47 3.31 -5.57 10.42
N ALA A 48 3.18 -4.71 9.40
CA ALA A 48 4.21 -3.75 9.02
C ALA A 48 4.54 -2.78 10.19
N ARG A 49 3.54 -2.29 10.92
CA ARG A 49 3.77 -1.49 12.13
C ARG A 49 4.46 -2.25 13.26
N GLN A 50 4.31 -3.58 13.29
CA GLN A 50 5.01 -4.49 14.20
C GLN A 50 6.42 -4.86 13.71
N LEU A 51 6.86 -4.34 12.56
CA LEU A 51 8.10 -4.72 11.87
C LEU A 51 8.14 -6.19 11.40
N ALA A 52 6.98 -6.85 11.35
CA ALA A 52 6.81 -8.21 10.84
C ALA A 52 6.67 -8.17 9.31
N TRP A 53 7.72 -7.73 8.64
CA TRP A 53 7.70 -7.36 7.22
C TRP A 53 7.39 -8.53 6.27
N ASN A 54 7.91 -9.73 6.57
CA ASN A 54 7.66 -10.91 5.74
C ASN A 54 6.21 -11.37 5.81
N ASP A 55 5.62 -11.41 7.01
CA ASP A 55 4.21 -11.75 7.20
C ASP A 55 3.31 -10.67 6.57
N ALA A 56 3.68 -9.39 6.73
CA ALA A 56 3.00 -8.30 6.06
C ALA A 56 3.04 -8.43 4.54
N LEU A 57 4.18 -8.83 3.96
CA LEU A 57 4.33 -9.01 2.52
C LEU A 57 3.49 -10.18 2.01
N GLN A 58 3.41 -11.27 2.77
CA GLN A 58 2.56 -12.42 2.44
C GLN A 58 1.08 -12.01 2.37
N ASP A 59 0.59 -11.31 3.39
CA ASP A 59 -0.80 -10.84 3.43
C ASP A 59 -1.10 -9.81 2.34
N ALA A 60 -0.20 -8.86 2.10
CA ALA A 60 -0.38 -7.89 1.02
C ALA A 60 -0.41 -8.56 -0.35
N THR A 61 0.45 -9.56 -0.57
CA THR A 61 0.46 -10.36 -1.81
C THR A 61 -0.85 -11.15 -1.95
N LYS A 62 -1.35 -11.73 -0.86
CA LYS A 62 -2.65 -12.41 -0.85
C LYS A 62 -3.79 -11.44 -1.19
N SER A 63 -3.81 -10.25 -0.59
CA SER A 63 -4.79 -9.20 -0.88
C SER A 63 -4.82 -8.87 -2.38
N VAL A 64 -3.68 -8.52 -2.98
CA VAL A 64 -3.57 -8.20 -4.40
C VAL A 64 -3.97 -9.38 -5.30
N SER A 65 -3.70 -10.62 -4.88
CA SER A 65 -4.08 -11.81 -5.64
C SER A 65 -5.59 -12.09 -5.64
N ILE A 66 -6.30 -11.66 -4.58
CA ILE A 66 -7.75 -11.77 -4.50
C ILE A 66 -8.38 -10.68 -5.36
N GLU A 67 -7.98 -9.43 -5.13
CA GLU A 67 -8.46 -8.27 -5.89
C GLU A 67 -7.38 -7.19 -5.97
N PRO A 68 -6.93 -6.81 -7.17
CA PRO A 68 -6.05 -5.66 -7.35
C PRO A 68 -6.74 -4.37 -6.89
N SER A 69 -6.18 -3.72 -5.89
CA SER A 69 -6.75 -2.51 -5.27
C SER A 69 -5.67 -1.55 -4.79
N SER A 70 -6.02 -0.27 -4.64
CA SER A 70 -5.07 0.74 -4.15
C SER A 70 -4.52 0.36 -2.78
N ILE A 71 -5.35 -0.17 -1.87
CA ILE A 71 -4.93 -0.53 -0.52
C ILE A 71 -4.02 -1.77 -0.53
N GLY A 72 -4.32 -2.79 -1.35
CA GLY A 72 -3.48 -3.97 -1.48
C GLY A 72 -2.07 -3.62 -1.97
N TYR A 73 -1.98 -2.79 -3.02
CA TYR A 73 -0.69 -2.33 -3.55
C TYR A 73 0.06 -1.40 -2.60
N ILE A 74 -0.64 -0.52 -1.87
CA ILE A 74 -0.02 0.29 -0.80
C ILE A 74 0.57 -0.60 0.29
N SER A 75 -0.19 -1.56 0.80
CA SER A 75 0.29 -2.48 1.84
C SER A 75 1.49 -3.30 1.36
N LYS A 76 1.49 -3.75 0.10
CA LYS A 76 2.63 -4.48 -0.49
C LYS A 76 3.87 -3.60 -0.60
N GLY A 77 3.71 -2.37 -1.09
CA GLY A 77 4.79 -1.39 -1.15
C GLY A 77 5.39 -1.06 0.22
N LEU A 78 4.55 -0.91 1.26
CA LEU A 78 5.02 -0.69 2.63
C LEU A 78 5.80 -1.88 3.20
N ALA A 79 5.32 -3.11 2.99
CA ALA A 79 6.01 -4.31 3.43
C ALA A 79 7.38 -4.48 2.73
N LEU A 80 7.44 -4.22 1.41
CA LEU A 80 8.68 -4.22 0.64
C LEU A 80 9.66 -3.13 1.12
N CYS A 81 9.17 -1.93 1.46
CA CYS A 81 10.00 -0.88 2.05
C CYS A 81 10.64 -1.33 3.37
N GLY A 82 9.86 -1.97 4.25
CA GLY A 82 10.37 -2.53 5.51
C GLY A 82 11.43 -3.61 5.31
N ASN A 83 11.28 -4.40 4.23
CA ASN A 83 12.26 -5.38 3.77
C ASN A 83 13.43 -4.78 2.97
N GLN A 84 13.57 -3.45 2.90
CA GLN A 84 14.62 -2.74 2.15
C GLN A 84 14.60 -3.00 0.63
N GLN A 85 13.51 -3.57 0.10
CA GLN A 85 13.29 -3.82 -1.34
C GLN A 85 12.66 -2.60 -2.00
N VAL A 86 13.32 -1.45 -1.89
CA VAL A 86 12.66 -0.17 -2.18
C VAL A 86 12.36 0.02 -3.68
N HIS A 87 13.17 -0.54 -4.57
CA HIS A 87 12.88 -0.50 -6.00
C HIS A 87 11.55 -1.20 -6.32
N ASP A 88 11.34 -2.40 -5.77
CA ASP A 88 10.11 -3.16 -5.95
C ASP A 88 8.95 -2.44 -5.25
N ALA A 89 9.18 -1.88 -4.06
CA ALA A 89 8.17 -1.09 -3.36
C ALA A 89 7.66 0.09 -4.19
N MET A 90 8.55 0.82 -4.87
CA MET A 90 8.17 1.94 -5.72
C MET A 90 7.32 1.49 -6.91
N ALA A 91 7.61 0.32 -7.49
CA ALA A 91 6.79 -0.25 -8.55
C ALA A 91 5.37 -0.60 -8.07
N GLU A 92 5.24 -1.22 -6.89
CA GLU A 92 3.93 -1.51 -6.31
C GLU A 92 3.16 -0.21 -5.96
N LEU A 93 3.84 0.82 -5.46
CA LEU A 93 3.22 2.12 -5.16
C LEU A 93 2.82 2.89 -6.44
N ASP A 94 3.52 2.67 -7.56
CA ASP A 94 3.09 3.17 -8.87
C ASP A 94 1.82 2.45 -9.35
N LEU A 95 1.71 1.13 -9.13
CA LEU A 95 0.48 0.39 -9.39
C LEU A 95 -0.66 0.88 -8.49
N ALA A 96 -0.43 1.12 -7.21
CA ALA A 96 -1.46 1.65 -6.31
C ALA A 96 -2.13 2.93 -6.84
N PHE A 97 -1.34 3.82 -7.46
CA PHE A 97 -1.85 5.07 -8.04
C PHE A 97 -2.92 4.82 -9.12
N THR A 98 -2.82 3.74 -9.89
CA THR A 98 -3.80 3.44 -10.95
C THR A 98 -5.17 3.04 -10.40
N PHE A 99 -5.26 2.69 -9.12
CA PHE A 99 -6.47 2.25 -8.44
C PHE A 99 -7.04 3.29 -7.45
N THR A 100 -6.46 4.48 -7.34
CA THR A 100 -6.96 5.51 -6.40
C THR A 100 -8.25 6.18 -6.89
N ASN A 101 -8.68 5.94 -8.13
CA ASN A 101 -9.84 6.59 -8.76
C ASN A 101 -9.81 8.12 -8.65
N ALA A 102 -8.62 8.72 -8.61
CA ALA A 102 -8.39 10.14 -8.36
C ALA A 102 -8.94 10.65 -7.01
N ASP A 103 -9.17 9.78 -6.02
CA ASP A 103 -9.49 10.19 -4.65
C ASP A 103 -8.33 11.03 -4.08
N PRO A 104 -8.55 12.32 -3.76
CA PRO A 104 -7.47 13.21 -3.37
C PRO A 104 -6.78 12.78 -2.08
N LYS A 105 -7.52 12.17 -1.14
CA LYS A 105 -6.99 11.76 0.16
C LYS A 105 -6.04 10.57 0.01
N THR A 106 -6.49 9.52 -0.67
CA THR A 106 -5.70 8.32 -0.97
C THR A 106 -4.48 8.66 -1.81
N THR A 107 -4.65 9.54 -2.80
CA THR A 107 -3.57 10.03 -3.66
C THR A 107 -2.52 10.80 -2.85
N HIS A 108 -2.93 11.71 -1.97
CA HIS A 108 -2.00 12.46 -1.12
C HIS A 108 -1.26 11.53 -0.14
N PHE A 109 -1.98 10.59 0.48
CA PHE A 109 -1.40 9.60 1.38
C PHE A 109 -0.37 8.71 0.68
N LEU A 110 -0.68 8.26 -0.55
CA LEU A 110 0.25 7.51 -1.38
C LEU A 110 1.53 8.29 -1.69
N PHE A 111 1.43 9.59 -2.01
CA PHE A 111 2.61 10.41 -2.24
C PHE A 111 3.46 10.60 -0.99
N LEU A 112 2.83 10.72 0.19
CA LEU A 112 3.56 10.75 1.47
C LEU A 112 4.35 9.46 1.68
N ILE A 113 3.73 8.29 1.43
CA ILE A 113 4.42 6.99 1.55
C ILE A 113 5.62 6.91 0.61
N LYS A 114 5.44 7.31 -0.67
CA LYS A 114 6.52 7.30 -1.65
C LYS A 114 7.66 8.25 -1.28
N ALA A 115 7.35 9.42 -0.71
CA ALA A 115 8.37 10.35 -0.23
C ALA A 115 9.21 9.73 0.91
N ILE A 116 8.57 9.05 1.87
CA ILE A 116 9.28 8.35 2.97
C ILE A 116 10.15 7.21 2.41
N ALA A 117 9.60 6.41 1.50
CA ALA A 117 10.33 5.31 0.87
C ALA A 117 11.61 5.81 0.15
N LEU A 118 11.51 6.91 -0.60
CA LEU A 118 12.65 7.51 -1.30
C LEU A 118 13.68 8.12 -0.36
N PHE A 119 13.25 8.79 0.71
CA PHE A 119 14.17 9.35 1.71
C PHE A 119 15.07 8.28 2.34
N ASN A 120 14.53 7.09 2.58
CA ASN A 120 15.25 5.97 3.17
C ASN A 120 16.31 5.34 2.23
N VAL A 121 16.18 5.52 0.90
CA VAL A 121 17.14 4.97 -0.10
C VAL A 121 18.35 5.87 -0.29
N ASN A 122 18.17 7.18 -0.18
CA ASN A 122 19.24 8.13 -0.49
C ASN A 122 19.23 9.33 0.47
N PRO A 123 19.64 9.15 1.74
CA PRO A 123 19.64 10.23 2.74
C PRO A 123 20.61 11.38 2.41
N ARG A 124 21.42 11.27 1.35
CA ARG A 124 22.48 12.25 0.99
C ARG A 124 22.17 13.10 -0.24
N GLU A 125 21.20 12.72 -1.08
CA GLU A 125 20.79 13.52 -2.24
C GLU A 125 19.35 14.02 -2.06
N GLN A 126 19.26 15.14 -1.34
CA GLN A 126 18.22 16.18 -1.43
C GLN A 126 16.90 15.78 -2.12
N THR A 127 15.90 15.43 -1.33
CA THR A 127 14.49 15.63 -1.72
C THR A 127 13.76 16.38 -0.62
N VAL A 128 14.01 17.69 -0.55
CA VAL A 128 13.09 18.65 0.07
C VAL A 128 12.08 19.13 -0.99
N LEU A 129 11.64 18.23 -1.88
CA LEU A 129 10.61 18.55 -2.86
C LEU A 129 9.25 18.45 -2.17
N PRO A 130 8.40 19.49 -2.24
CA PRO A 130 7.04 19.42 -1.72
C PRO A 130 6.29 18.22 -2.31
N VAL A 131 5.44 17.57 -1.51
CA VAL A 131 4.61 16.43 -1.92
C VAL A 131 3.87 16.69 -3.25
N GLN A 132 3.47 17.93 -3.50
CA GLN A 132 2.82 18.38 -4.74
C GLN A 132 3.75 18.34 -5.97
N GLU A 133 5.03 18.63 -5.79
CA GLU A 133 6.02 18.64 -6.87
C GLU A 133 6.49 17.23 -7.20
N LEU A 134 6.63 16.39 -6.17
CA LEU A 134 6.86 14.96 -6.35
C LEU A 134 5.70 14.28 -7.09
N ALA A 135 4.45 14.65 -6.73
CA ALA A 135 3.25 14.21 -7.43
C ALA A 135 3.26 14.59 -8.92
N ALA A 136 3.61 15.85 -9.24
CA ALA A 136 3.69 16.33 -10.61
C ALA A 136 4.77 15.59 -11.42
N GLN A 137 5.95 15.36 -10.85
CA GLN A 137 7.04 14.65 -11.51
C GLN A 137 6.72 13.17 -11.75
N MET A 138 6.07 12.51 -10.79
CA MET A 138 5.63 11.12 -10.95
C MET A 138 4.56 11.02 -12.04
N LEU A 139 3.55 11.89 -12.05
CA LEU A 139 2.54 11.93 -13.12
C LEU A 139 3.15 12.08 -14.52
N VAL A 140 4.20 12.90 -14.65
CA VAL A 140 4.94 13.04 -15.91
C VAL A 140 5.70 11.76 -16.28
N ARG A 141 6.32 11.09 -15.30
CA ARG A 141 7.02 9.81 -15.51
C ARG A 141 6.07 8.67 -15.87
N THR A 142 4.92 8.56 -15.20
CA THR A 142 3.90 7.54 -15.50
C THR A 142 3.28 7.77 -16.89
N ARG A 143 2.99 9.03 -17.28
CA ARG A 143 2.55 9.35 -18.65
C ARG A 143 3.59 8.96 -19.71
N ARG A 144 4.87 9.22 -19.46
CA ARG A 144 5.97 8.78 -20.35
C ARG A 144 6.13 7.25 -20.37
N GLY A 145 5.93 6.57 -19.24
CA GLY A 145 5.96 5.12 -19.13
C GLY A 145 4.83 4.44 -19.90
N LEU A 146 3.59 4.93 -19.74
CA LEU A 146 2.42 4.45 -20.48
C LEU A 146 2.60 4.62 -21.99
N HIS A 147 3.12 5.78 -22.44
CA HIS A 147 3.36 6.04 -23.86
C HIS A 147 4.39 5.08 -24.47
N LYS A 148 5.42 4.67 -23.70
CA LYS A 148 6.40 3.67 -24.15
C LYS A 148 5.82 2.26 -24.18
N HIS A 149 4.87 1.95 -23.30
CA HIS A 149 4.21 0.63 -23.25
C HIS A 149 3.19 0.47 -24.40
N LEU A 150 2.41 1.51 -24.70
CA LEU A 150 1.46 1.53 -25.81
C LEU A 150 2.16 1.41 -27.17
N HIS A 151 3.33 2.03 -27.34
CA HIS A 151 4.12 1.93 -28.57
C HIS A 151 4.77 0.54 -28.78
N LYS A 152 4.92 -0.26 -27.72
CA LYS A 152 5.36 -1.67 -27.81
C LYS A 152 4.24 -2.64 -28.14
N LEU A 153 2.97 -2.25 -27.92
CA LEU A 153 1.79 -3.05 -28.23
C LEU A 153 1.25 -2.75 -29.64
N SER A 154 1.73 -1.70 -30.30
CA SER A 154 1.32 -1.26 -31.64
C SER A 154 2.29 -1.64 -32.77
N ASN A 155 3.31 -2.45 -32.48
CA ASN A 155 4.29 -3.01 -33.42
C ASN A 155 4.34 -4.53 -33.25
#